data_AF-A0A4Y2FDE9-F1
#
_entry.id   AF-A0A4Y2FDE9-F1
#
_cell.length_a   1.000
_cell.length_b   1.000
_cell.length_c   1.000
_cell.angle_alpha   90.00
_cell.angle_beta   90.00
_cell.angle_gamma   90.00
#
_symmetry.space_group_name_H-M   'P 1'
#
loop_
_entity.id
_entity.type
_entity.pdbx_description
1 polymer ?
#
loop_
_entity_poly.entity_id
_entity_poly.type
_entity_poly.pdbx_seq_one_letter_code
_entity_poly.pdbx_strand_id
1 'polypeptide(L)'
;MVRNYKPKKDTKLLEVKIIEAVSKIENENFSARAAAIAVEIPFSTLQSHLMKLKNPSIVKHVGTVSYIPAEHENELVACLKSVARWGFPLTRKEIKTTVSDFVINKAGTNELAVHL
;
A
#
# COMPACT_ATOMS: atom_id res chain seq x y z
N MET A 1 17.73 -10.06 -24.49
CA MET A 1 18.54 -10.10 -23.24
C MET A 1 17.61 -10.45 -22.07
N VAL A 2 17.77 -11.63 -21.46
CA VAL A 2 17.04 -12.00 -20.24
C VAL A 2 17.69 -11.26 -19.07
N ARG A 3 16.92 -10.43 -18.36
CA ARG A 3 17.41 -9.72 -17.17
C ARG A 3 17.50 -10.71 -16.01
N ASN A 4 18.72 -11.16 -15.69
CA ASN A 4 18.98 -11.98 -14.51
C ASN A 4 18.91 -11.08 -13.26
N TYR A 5 17.71 -10.91 -12.72
CA TYR A 5 17.50 -10.18 -11.48
C TYR A 5 17.87 -11.05 -10.29
N LYS A 6 18.80 -10.57 -9.45
CA LYS A 6 19.03 -11.17 -8.13
C LYS A 6 17.97 -10.64 -7.17
N PRO A 7 17.19 -11.50 -6.50
CA PRO A 7 16.25 -11.05 -5.49
C PRO A 7 16.99 -10.26 -4.42
N LYS A 8 16.37 -9.17 -3.96
CA LYS A 8 16.88 -8.40 -2.81
C LYS A 8 16.88 -9.32 -1.58
N LYS A 9 17.84 -9.11 -0.68
CA LYS A 9 18.01 -9.86 0.58
C LYS A 9 16.68 -10.13 1.29
N ASP A 10 16.60 -11.24 2.02
CA ASP A 10 15.39 -11.74 2.69
C ASP A 10 14.63 -10.64 3.44
N THR A 11 13.49 -10.24 2.87
CA THR A 11 12.64 -9.16 3.39
C THR A 11 12.22 -9.40 4.84
N LYS A 12 12.00 -10.66 5.21
CA LYS A 12 11.61 -11.07 6.57
C LYS A 12 12.69 -10.77 7.60
N LEU A 13 13.96 -11.03 7.29
CA LEU A 13 15.08 -10.73 8.20
C LEU A 13 15.24 -9.22 8.37
N LEU A 14 14.95 -8.45 7.33
CA LEU A 14 15.00 -7.00 7.36
C LEU A 14 13.88 -6.40 8.24
N GLU A 15 12.68 -6.97 8.20
CA GLU A 15 11.56 -6.56 9.06
C GLU A 15 11.83 -6.80 10.54
N VAL A 16 12.34 -7.98 10.92
CA VAL A 16 12.70 -8.31 12.31
C VAL A 16 13.72 -7.32 12.87
N LYS A 17 14.77 -7.03 12.08
CA LYS A 17 15.81 -6.07 12.44
C LYS A 17 15.26 -4.64 12.59
N ILE A 18 14.31 -4.24 11.75
CA ILE A 18 13.66 -2.92 11.87
C ILE A 18 12.86 -2.83 13.16
N ILE A 19 12.10 -3.86 13.53
CA ILE A 19 11.32 -3.90 14.78
C ILE A 19 12.25 -3.77 15.99
N GLU A 20 13.34 -4.55 16.01
CA GLU A 20 14.34 -4.49 17.08
C GLU A 20 14.95 -3.08 17.22
N ALA A 21 15.24 -2.42 16.10
CA ALA A 21 15.78 -1.08 16.10
C ALA A 21 14.76 -0.03 16.58
N VAL A 22 13.48 -0.19 16.28
CA VAL A 22 12.40 0.67 16.80
C VAL A 22 12.26 0.49 18.32
N SER A 23 12.26 -0.74 18.82
CA SER A 23 12.21 -0.99 20.27
C SER A 23 13.41 -0.38 21.01
N LYS A 24 14.60 -0.35 20.40
CA LYS A 24 15.77 0.32 20.99
C LYS A 24 15.64 1.85 21.07
N ILE A 25 14.87 2.46 20.17
CA ILE A 25 14.59 3.91 20.16
C ILE A 25 13.51 4.25 21.18
N GLU A 26 12.44 3.47 21.24
CA GLU A 26 11.29 3.71 22.13
C GLU A 26 11.66 3.56 23.62
N ASN A 27 12.57 2.64 23.93
CA ASN A 27 13.09 2.46 25.30
C ASN A 27 14.14 3.54 25.70
N GLU A 28 14.18 4.69 25.01
CA GLU A 28 15.07 5.86 25.21
C GLU A 28 16.59 5.58 25.24
N ASN A 29 17.02 4.35 24.97
CA ASN A 29 18.41 3.95 25.09
C ASN A 29 19.29 4.34 23.89
N PHE A 30 18.71 4.65 22.73
CA PHE A 30 19.47 4.93 21.51
C PHE A 30 18.85 6.02 20.62
N SER A 31 19.69 6.88 20.04
CA SER A 31 19.29 7.72 18.91
C SER A 31 18.97 6.86 17.68
N ALA A 32 18.14 7.36 16.76
CA ALA A 32 17.80 6.63 15.53
C ALA A 32 19.02 6.19 14.69
N ARG A 33 20.10 7.00 14.69
CA ARG A 33 21.38 6.62 14.05
C ARG A 33 22.08 5.50 14.81
N ALA A 34 22.13 5.58 16.14
CA ALA A 34 22.79 4.58 16.96
C ALA A 34 22.05 3.22 16.90
N ALA A 35 20.72 3.23 16.90
CA ALA A 35 19.91 2.03 16.73
C ALA A 35 20.12 1.36 15.35
N ALA A 36 20.23 2.17 14.28
CA ALA A 36 20.51 1.65 12.94
C ALA A 36 21.89 0.97 12.85
N ILE A 37 22.91 1.56 13.49
CA ILE A 37 24.24 0.96 13.60
C ILE A 37 24.19 -0.34 14.41
N ALA A 38 23.49 -0.35 15.55
CA ALA A 38 23.40 -1.49 16.45
C ALA A 38 22.72 -2.74 15.84
N VAL A 39 21.84 -2.55 14.85
CA VAL A 39 21.13 -3.65 14.17
C VAL A 39 21.64 -3.87 12.73
N GLU A 40 22.68 -3.14 12.34
CA GLU A 40 23.32 -3.21 11.01
C GLU A 40 22.34 -2.95 9.85
N ILE A 41 21.50 -1.94 9.98
CA ILE A 41 20.58 -1.49 8.92
C ILE A 41 21.02 -0.10 8.44
N PRO A 42 20.94 0.20 7.13
CA PRO A 42 21.12 1.57 6.65
C PRO A 42 20.16 2.54 7.34
N PHE A 43 20.69 3.68 7.81
CA PHE A 43 19.89 4.71 8.47
C PHE A 43 18.69 5.16 7.61
N SER A 44 18.85 5.23 6.29
CA SER A 44 17.78 5.58 5.36
C SER A 44 16.59 4.62 5.41
N THR A 45 16.83 3.33 5.64
CA THR A 45 15.79 2.30 5.77
C THR A 45 14.99 2.50 7.05
N LEU A 46 15.68 2.70 8.18
CA LEU A 46 15.05 2.96 9.47
C LEU A 46 14.27 4.29 9.45
N GLN A 47 14.87 5.36 8.92
CA GLN A 47 14.25 6.67 8.77
C GLN A 47 12.99 6.61 7.90
N SER A 48 13.03 5.88 6.78
CA SER A 48 11.86 5.68 5.92
C SER A 48 10.74 4.96 6.67
N HIS A 49 11.07 3.96 7.48
CA HIS A 49 10.09 3.23 8.28
C HIS A 49 9.45 4.12 9.35
N LEU A 50 10.26 4.87 10.11
CA LEU A 50 9.77 5.84 11.11
C LEU A 50 8.86 6.92 10.49
N MET A 51 9.19 7.40 9.30
CA MET A 51 8.35 8.38 8.59
C MET A 51 7.00 7.81 8.16
N LYS A 52 6.95 6.53 7.76
CA LYS A 52 5.69 5.84 7.45
C LYS A 52 4.82 5.64 8.70
N LEU A 53 5.44 5.32 9.84
CA LEU A 53 4.73 5.20 11.13
C LEU A 53 4.12 6.54 11.55
N LYS A 54 4.88 7.64 11.41
CA LYS A 54 4.42 8.98 11.81
C LYS A 54 3.34 9.55 10.88
N ASN A 55 3.40 9.24 9.59
CA ASN A 55 2.46 9.73 8.59
C ASN A 55 2.00 8.58 7.67
N PRO A 56 1.00 7.79 8.10
CA PRO A 56 0.49 6.68 7.29
C PRO A 56 -0.12 7.16 5.97
N SER A 57 -0.58 8.41 5.89
CA SER A 57 -1.11 9.06 4.68
C SER A 57 -0.03 9.40 3.64
N ILE A 58 1.26 9.48 4.02
CA ILE A 58 2.38 9.78 3.12
C ILE A 58 2.96 8.50 2.50
N VAL A 59 2.39 7.33 2.79
CA VAL A 59 2.64 6.12 2.00
C VAL A 59 2.04 6.35 0.62
N LYS A 60 2.80 7.02 -0.25
CA LYS A 60 2.50 7.14 -1.68
C LYS A 60 2.30 5.72 -2.17
N HIS A 61 1.06 5.37 -2.54
CA HIS A 61 0.79 4.14 -3.26
C HIS A 61 1.78 4.09 -4.43
N VAL A 62 2.62 3.05 -4.44
CA VAL A 62 3.57 2.85 -5.54
C VAL A 62 2.75 2.33 -6.72
N GLY A 63 2.26 3.24 -7.56
CA GLY A 63 1.39 2.93 -8.68
C GLY A 63 0.76 4.16 -9.32
N THR A 64 0.09 3.97 -10.46
CA THR A 64 -0.72 5.01 -11.11
C THR A 64 -1.88 5.39 -10.20
N VAL A 65 -2.10 6.69 -10.02
CA VAL A 65 -3.27 7.21 -9.29
C VAL A 65 -4.53 6.70 -10.01
N SER A 66 -5.42 6.04 -9.26
CA SER A 66 -6.69 5.57 -9.80
C SER A 66 -7.52 6.78 -10.25
N TYR A 67 -8.18 6.67 -11.39
CA TYR A 67 -9.13 7.69 -11.86
C TYR A 67 -10.39 7.74 -10.98
N ILE A 68 -10.64 6.69 -10.20
CA ILE A 68 -11.80 6.60 -9.31
C ILE A 68 -11.40 7.22 -7.96
N PRO A 69 -12.19 8.18 -7.43
CA PRO A 69 -11.99 8.70 -6.08
C PRO A 69 -12.01 7.57 -5.04
N ALA A 70 -11.16 7.68 -4.02
CA ALA A 70 -10.97 6.63 -3.02
C ALA A 70 -12.28 6.20 -2.33
N GLU A 71 -13.22 7.14 -2.13
CA GLU A 71 -14.53 6.86 -1.54
C GLU A 71 -15.34 5.88 -2.39
N HIS A 72 -15.46 6.14 -3.69
CA HIS A 72 -16.17 5.27 -4.63
C HIS A 72 -15.46 3.94 -4.88
N GLU A 73 -14.13 3.94 -4.87
CA GLU A 73 -13.35 2.70 -4.95
C GLU A 73 -13.63 1.80 -3.74
N ASN A 74 -13.70 2.37 -2.53
CA ASN A 74 -14.00 1.62 -1.31
C ASN A 74 -15.43 1.04 -1.32
N GLU A 75 -16.42 1.80 -1.78
CA GLU A 75 -17.80 1.33 -1.95
C GLU A 75 -17.88 0.15 -2.93
N LEU A 76 -17.22 0.27 -4.08
CA LEU A 76 -17.19 -0.76 -5.11
C LEU A 76 -16.52 -2.04 -4.58
N VAL A 77 -15.40 -1.90 -3.88
CA VAL A 77 -14.70 -3.03 -3.26
C VAL A 77 -15.55 -3.70 -2.19
N ALA A 78 -16.28 -2.93 -1.36
CA ALA A 78 -17.17 -3.48 -0.35
C ALA A 78 -18.31 -4.30 -0.97
N CYS A 79 -18.88 -3.80 -2.09
CA CYS A 79 -19.90 -4.52 -2.86
C CYS A 79 -19.33 -5.85 -3.41
N LEU A 80 -18.21 -5.81 -4.12
CA LEU A 80 -17.58 -7.00 -4.70
C LEU A 80 -17.21 -8.05 -3.64
N LYS A 81 -16.72 -7.61 -2.47
CA LYS A 81 -16.43 -8.50 -1.33
C LYS A 81 -17.71 -9.13 -0.78
N SER A 82 -18.81 -8.39 -0.71
CA SER A 82 -20.09 -8.89 -0.20
C SER A 82 -20.69 -9.95 -1.14
N VAL A 83 -20.63 -9.71 -2.45
CA VAL A 83 -21.06 -10.68 -3.48
C VAL A 83 -20.25 -11.98 -3.39
N ALA A 84 -18.93 -11.89 -3.22
CA ALA A 84 -18.09 -13.06 -3.01
C ALA A 84 -18.44 -13.81 -1.70
N ARG A 85 -18.74 -13.08 -0.61
CA ARG A 85 -19.15 -13.68 0.67
C ARG A 85 -20.51 -14.38 0.60
N TRP A 86 -21.41 -13.93 -0.27
CA TRP A 86 -22.69 -14.58 -0.53
C TRP A 86 -22.60 -15.81 -1.44
N GLY A 87 -21.39 -16.26 -1.77
CA GLY A 87 -21.16 -17.48 -2.55
C GLY A 87 -21.08 -17.25 -4.06
N PHE A 88 -20.97 -16.01 -4.52
CA PHE A 88 -20.83 -15.65 -5.93
C PHE A 88 -19.46 -15.02 -6.19
N PRO A 89 -18.36 -15.79 -6.21
CA PRO A 89 -17.05 -15.24 -6.54
C PRO A 89 -17.03 -14.77 -8.00
N LEU A 90 -16.75 -13.49 -8.22
CA LEU A 90 -16.64 -12.93 -9.56
C LEU A 90 -15.26 -13.24 -10.15
N THR A 91 -15.27 -13.67 -11.41
CA THR A 91 -14.06 -13.82 -12.22
C THR A 91 -13.45 -12.45 -12.52
N ARG A 92 -12.16 -12.44 -12.86
CA ARG A 92 -11.45 -11.22 -13.25
C ARG A 92 -12.14 -10.47 -14.41
N LYS A 93 -12.76 -11.19 -15.34
CA LYS A 93 -13.46 -10.59 -16.47
C LYS A 93 -14.73 -9.88 -16.01
N GLU A 94 -15.51 -10.52 -15.14
CA GLU A 94 -16.74 -9.94 -14.58
C GLU A 94 -16.44 -8.71 -13.74
N ILE A 95 -15.41 -8.75 -12.89
CA ILE A 95 -14.98 -7.58 -12.12
C ILE A 95 -14.66 -6.40 -13.04
N LYS A 96 -13.93 -6.62 -14.14
CA LYS A 96 -13.64 -5.55 -15.11
C LYS A 96 -14.91 -4.98 -15.74
N THR A 97 -15.86 -5.83 -16.11
CA THR A 97 -17.14 -5.39 -16.67
C THR A 97 -17.92 -4.56 -15.65
N THR A 98 -18.07 -5.04 -14.42
CA THR A 98 -18.77 -4.32 -13.35
C THR A 98 -18.11 -2.98 -13.01
N VAL A 99 -16.77 -2.92 -12.96
CA VAL A 99 -16.04 -1.67 -12.75
C VAL A 99 -16.24 -0.71 -13.93
N SER A 100 -16.22 -1.21 -15.17
CA SER A 100 -16.46 -0.40 -16.36
C SER A 100 -17.88 0.19 -16.35
N ASP A 101 -18.89 -0.62 -16.04
CA ASP A 101 -20.28 -0.17 -15.95
C ASP A 101 -20.46 0.85 -14.82
N PHE A 102 -19.80 0.63 -13.68
CA PHE A 102 -19.80 1.58 -12.57
C PHE A 102 -19.24 2.94 -12.99
N VAL A 103 -18.08 2.96 -13.66
CA VAL A 103 -17.45 4.20 -14.15
C VAL A 103 -18.32 4.91 -15.18
N ILE A 104 -18.91 4.19 -16.15
CA ILE A 104 -19.76 4.78 -17.18
C ILE A 104 -21.03 5.39 -16.56
N ASN A 105 -21.70 4.64 -15.67
CA ASN A 105 -22.96 5.10 -15.07
C ASN A 105 -22.75 6.26 -14.09
N LYS A 106 -21.66 6.25 -13.30
CA LYS A 106 -21.31 7.35 -12.40
C LYS A 106 -20.70 8.55 -13.11
N ALA A 107 -20.13 8.39 -14.30
CA ALA A 107 -19.66 9.52 -15.12
C ALA A 107 -20.80 10.23 -15.87
N GLY A 108 -21.95 9.57 -16.08
CA GLY A 108 -23.16 10.19 -16.60
C GLY A 108 -23.90 11.08 -15.58
N THR A 109 -23.66 10.87 -14.29
CA THR A 109 -23.98 11.84 -13.22
C THR A 109 -22.78 12.77 -13.04
N ASN A 110 -23.00 14.09 -13.08
CA ASN A 110 -21.97 15.16 -13.13
C ASN A 110 -20.92 15.19 -11.99
N GLU A 111 -20.79 14.16 -11.17
CA GLU A 111 -19.85 14.06 -10.04
C GLU A 111 -18.43 13.70 -10.48
N LEU A 112 -18.25 12.96 -11.59
CA LEU A 112 -16.91 12.59 -12.10
C LEU A 112 -16.41 13.50 -13.24
N ALA A 113 -17.24 14.40 -13.75
CA ALA A 113 -16.92 15.29 -14.86
C ALA A 113 -16.07 16.52 -14.44
N VAL A 114 -15.90 16.77 -13.14
CA VAL A 114 -15.20 17.96 -12.62
C VAL A 114 -13.67 17.84 -12.71
N HIS A 115 -13.14 16.66 -13.06
CA HIS A 115 -11.69 16.39 -13.04
C HIS A 115 -11.11 15.86 -14.37
N LEU A 116 -11.80 16.07 -15.50
CA LEU A 116 -11.23 15.88 -16.84
C LEU A 116 -10.68 17.18 -17.42
#